data_AF-A0A0L8GVY2-F1
#
_entry.id   AF-A0A0L8GVY2-F1
#
_cell.length_a   1.000
_cell.length_b   1.000
_cell.length_c   1.000
_cell.angle_alpha   90.00
_cell.angle_beta   90.00
_cell.angle_gamma   90.00
#
_symmetry.space_group_name_H-M   'P 1'
#
loop_
_entity.id
_entity.type
_entity.pdbx_description
1 polymer ?
#
loop_
_entity_poly.entity_id
_entity_poly.type
_entity_poly.pdbx_seq_one_letter_code
_entity_poly.pdbx_strand_id
1 'polypeptide(L)'
;LSCCFGTSSCGFCCRCCHPINESTSTRIMYTLFFFFIILIACLMLFPQIQDEVVKKVPWFNETCSYLSLGVDCHQLTGFKAVYRICFGLSAFHFLLFIFTFHVSNSNGFRASIQNGFWFFKFVILCLFCATAFMLPKEFNLYWMYVGIAGGFLFILIQLIFLVDFTYAWNIKWSYKPSGEINTCGAAGTIICGLLFYLVAIGGIVWLFYNYTRINGCNINKTFISINVGLCLLLNVVTLILCSSK
;
A
#
# COMPACT_ATOMS: atom_id res chain seq x y z
N LEU A 1 -15.98 -7.73 24.07
CA LEU A 1 -15.19 -8.99 24.16
C LEU A 1 -15.55 -10.02 23.09
N SER A 2 -16.83 -10.26 22.80
CA SER A 2 -17.25 -11.34 21.89
C SER A 2 -16.70 -11.22 20.46
N CYS A 3 -16.51 -10.01 19.92
CA CYS A 3 -15.86 -9.85 18.62
C CYS A 3 -14.35 -10.17 18.62
N CYS A 4 -13.59 -9.77 19.65
CA CYS A 4 -12.13 -9.98 19.65
C CYS A 4 -11.75 -11.45 19.84
N PHE A 5 -12.56 -12.21 20.58
CA PHE A 5 -12.27 -13.60 20.99
C PHE A 5 -13.23 -14.64 20.39
N GLY A 6 -14.23 -14.23 19.61
CA GLY A 6 -15.28 -15.11 19.09
C GLY A 6 -15.40 -15.14 17.56
N THR A 7 -16.43 -15.86 17.11
CA THR A 7 -16.76 -16.12 15.70
C THR A 7 -17.52 -14.99 15.01
N SER A 8 -18.07 -14.06 15.78
CA SER A 8 -18.86 -12.93 15.29
C SER A 8 -17.95 -11.83 14.72
N SER A 9 -18.31 -11.25 13.56
CA SER A 9 -17.59 -10.05 13.12
C SER A 9 -17.88 -8.86 14.03
N CYS A 10 -16.97 -7.88 14.01
CA CYS A 10 -17.16 -6.64 14.75
C CYS A 10 -18.18 -5.78 14.00
N GLY A 11 -19.46 -5.92 14.34
CA GLY A 11 -20.28 -4.73 14.41
C GLY A 11 -19.65 -3.83 15.46
N PHE A 12 -19.26 -2.60 15.12
CA PHE A 12 -18.79 -1.64 16.13
C PHE A 12 -19.86 -1.59 17.23
N CYS A 13 -19.52 -2.04 18.45
CA CYS A 13 -20.39 -2.05 19.62
C CYS A 13 -20.70 -0.63 20.14
N CYS A 14 -20.85 0.35 19.26
CA CYS A 14 -21.43 1.64 19.56
C CYS A 14 -22.93 1.55 19.28
N ARG A 15 -23.77 1.79 20.31
CA ARG A 15 -25.24 1.91 20.19
C ARG A 15 -25.69 2.93 19.12
N CYS A 16 -24.79 3.78 18.63
CA CYS A 16 -25.04 4.83 17.64
C CYS A 16 -24.63 4.47 16.20
N CYS A 17 -24.07 3.28 15.94
CA CYS A 17 -23.62 2.90 14.60
C CYS A 17 -24.52 1.81 14.00
N HIS A 18 -25.01 2.02 12.77
CA HIS A 18 -25.75 1.01 12.02
C HIS A 18 -24.96 -0.31 11.89
N PRO A 19 -25.61 -1.48 11.88
CA PRO A 19 -24.94 -2.76 11.70
C PRO A 19 -24.19 -2.76 10.36
N ILE A 20 -22.87 -2.89 10.43
CA ILE A 20 -21.98 -2.97 9.27
C ILE A 20 -22.01 -4.41 8.74
N ASN A 21 -22.04 -4.58 7.42
CA ASN A 21 -21.92 -5.90 6.81
C ASN A 21 -20.62 -6.60 7.25
N GLU A 22 -20.73 -7.89 7.57
CA GLU A 22 -19.61 -8.77 8.00
C GLU A 22 -18.36 -8.64 7.08
N SER A 23 -18.58 -8.55 5.77
CA SER A 23 -17.51 -8.40 4.78
C SER A 23 -16.80 -7.04 4.87
N THR A 24 -17.54 -5.96 5.12
CA THR A 24 -16.98 -4.62 5.29
C THR A 24 -16.19 -4.52 6.60
N SER A 25 -16.72 -5.07 7.69
CA SER A 25 -16.02 -5.13 8.98
C SER A 25 -14.69 -5.86 8.86
N THR A 26 -14.70 -7.04 8.22
CA THR A 26 -13.50 -7.86 7.99
C THR A 26 -12.42 -7.09 7.22
N ARG A 27 -12.81 -6.38 6.14
CA ARG A 27 -11.88 -5.55 5.37
C ARG A 27 -11.26 -4.44 6.22
N ILE A 28 -12.08 -3.73 6.99
CA ILE A 28 -11.60 -2.65 7.87
C ILE A 28 -10.57 -3.19 8.87
N MET A 29 -10.84 -4.34 9.51
CA MET A 29 -9.92 -4.91 10.49
C MET A 29 -8.57 -5.31 9.88
N TYR A 30 -8.55 -5.94 8.70
CA TYR A 30 -7.28 -6.23 8.01
C TYR A 30 -6.55 -4.96 7.58
N THR A 31 -7.27 -3.92 7.15
CA THR A 31 -6.69 -2.60 6.87
C THR A 31 -6.06 -1.99 8.13
N LEU A 32 -6.70 -2.11 9.30
CA LEU A 32 -6.12 -1.64 10.56
C LEU A 32 -4.84 -2.41 10.94
N PHE A 33 -4.80 -3.73 10.75
CA PHE A 33 -3.58 -4.51 10.94
C PHE A 33 -2.46 -4.06 10.00
N PHE A 34 -2.79 -3.82 8.72
CA PHE A 34 -1.85 -3.32 7.74
C PHE A 34 -1.27 -1.95 8.15
N PHE A 35 -2.12 -0.99 8.53
CA PHE A 35 -1.68 0.33 9.00
C PHE A 35 -0.84 0.26 10.27
N PHE A 36 -1.21 -0.61 11.22
CA PHE A 36 -0.43 -0.81 12.44
C PHE A 36 0.98 -1.32 12.13
N ILE A 37 1.11 -2.29 11.22
CA ILE A 37 2.41 -2.80 10.80
C ILE A 37 3.22 -1.75 10.03
N ILE A 38 2.59 -0.95 9.16
CA ILE A 38 3.25 0.18 8.51
C ILE A 38 3.78 1.18 9.54
N LEU A 39 2.98 1.51 10.55
CA LEU A 39 3.40 2.43 11.61
C LEU A 39 4.66 1.89 12.31
N ILE A 40 4.69 0.61 12.67
CA ILE A 40 5.89 -0.02 13.25
C ILE A 40 7.07 0.02 12.26
N ALA A 41 6.85 -0.29 10.99
CA ALA A 41 7.90 -0.23 9.97
C ALA A 41 8.49 1.18 9.85
N CYS A 42 7.66 2.22 9.85
CA CYS A 42 8.10 3.62 9.89
C CYS A 42 8.89 3.92 11.18
N LEU A 43 8.44 3.41 12.34
CA LEU A 43 9.14 3.59 13.60
C LEU A 43 10.55 2.96 13.58
N MET A 44 10.74 1.84 12.88
CA MET A 44 12.05 1.18 12.72
C MET A 44 13.02 1.92 11.81
N LEU A 45 12.57 2.95 11.08
CA LEU A 45 13.45 3.82 10.32
C LEU A 45 14.09 4.92 11.18
N PHE A 46 13.61 5.15 12.40
CA PHE A 46 14.25 6.10 13.31
C PHE A 46 15.55 5.53 13.89
N PRO A 47 16.64 6.31 13.92
CA PRO A 47 17.95 5.84 14.38
C PRO A 47 17.93 5.36 15.84
N GLN A 48 17.17 6.03 16.71
CA GLN A 48 17.02 5.65 18.12
C GLN A 48 16.46 4.23 18.31
N ILE A 49 15.54 3.81 17.44
CA ILE A 49 14.94 2.47 17.49
C ILE A 49 15.90 1.44 16.89
N GLN A 50 16.65 1.81 15.85
CA GLN A 50 17.65 0.94 15.24
C GLN A 50 18.72 0.53 16.26
N ASP A 51 19.19 1.46 17.08
CA ASP A 51 20.18 1.20 18.12
C ASP A 51 19.68 0.18 19.14
N GLU A 52 18.42 0.31 19.57
CA GLU A 52 17.79 -0.64 20.49
C GLU A 52 17.57 -2.02 19.86
N VAL A 53 17.23 -2.08 18.57
CA VAL A 53 17.10 -3.35 17.83
C VAL A 53 18.46 -4.05 17.75
N VAL A 54 19.54 -3.32 17.45
CA VAL A 54 20.90 -3.89 17.38
C VAL A 54 21.37 -4.39 18.74
N LYS A 55 21.07 -3.66 19.83
CA LYS A 55 21.38 -4.10 21.20
C LYS A 55 20.67 -5.40 21.55
N LYS A 56 19.39 -5.54 21.18
CA LYS A 56 18.57 -6.72 21.50
C LYS A 56 18.79 -7.90 20.56
N VAL A 57 19.26 -7.66 19.34
CA VAL A 57 19.45 -8.66 18.29
C VAL A 57 20.86 -8.51 17.68
N PRO A 58 21.92 -8.99 18.36
CA PRO A 58 23.31 -8.70 17.98
C PRO A 58 23.69 -9.24 16.60
N TRP A 59 23.15 -10.39 16.19
CA TRP A 59 23.40 -11.01 14.89
C TRP A 59 22.83 -10.20 13.72
N PHE A 60 21.91 -9.26 14.00
CA PHE A 60 21.32 -8.40 12.97
C PHE A 60 22.36 -7.42 12.37
N ASN A 61 23.45 -7.16 13.10
CA ASN A 61 24.53 -6.26 12.70
C ASN A 61 25.71 -6.95 11.99
N GLU A 62 25.73 -8.29 11.88
CA GLU A 62 26.87 -9.04 11.30
C GLU A 62 27.19 -8.64 9.86
N THR A 63 26.17 -8.30 9.05
CA THR A 63 26.43 -7.86 7.68
C THR A 63 27.13 -6.51 7.65
N CYS A 64 26.91 -5.67 8.66
CA CYS A 64 27.48 -4.35 8.71
C CYS A 64 28.91 -4.34 9.23
N SER A 65 29.21 -5.17 10.25
CA SER A 65 30.59 -5.41 10.68
C SER A 65 31.43 -6.03 9.55
N TYR A 66 30.85 -6.93 8.76
CA TYR A 66 31.50 -7.52 7.59
C TYR A 66 31.80 -6.51 6.47
N LEU A 67 30.90 -5.54 6.22
CA LEU A 67 31.08 -4.53 5.17
C LEU A 67 31.86 -3.27 5.60
N SER A 68 32.20 -3.12 6.90
CA SER A 68 32.95 -1.97 7.44
C SER A 68 32.37 -0.59 7.05
N LEU A 69 31.04 -0.48 6.96
CA LEU A 69 30.33 0.70 6.43
C LEU A 69 30.22 1.88 7.41
N GLY A 70 30.82 1.83 8.60
CA GLY A 70 30.81 2.96 9.56
C GLY A 70 29.40 3.51 9.83
N VAL A 71 29.15 4.77 9.51
CA VAL A 71 27.92 5.53 9.81
C VAL A 71 26.69 5.07 8.99
N ASP A 72 26.89 4.51 7.79
CA ASP A 72 25.80 4.05 6.90
C ASP A 72 25.14 2.74 7.38
N CYS A 73 25.70 2.16 8.44
CA CYS A 73 25.23 0.94 9.09
C CYS A 73 23.81 1.04 9.65
N HIS A 74 23.48 2.19 10.25
CA HIS A 74 22.19 2.40 10.91
C HIS A 74 21.04 2.36 9.90
N GLN A 75 21.22 3.04 8.75
CA GLN A 75 20.23 3.06 7.67
C GLN A 75 19.98 1.65 7.10
N LEU A 76 21.05 0.88 6.84
CA LEU A 76 20.94 -0.49 6.34
C LEU A 76 20.18 -1.41 7.31
N THR A 77 20.38 -1.21 8.61
CA THR A 77 19.70 -1.96 9.67
C THR A 77 18.20 -1.66 9.68
N GLY A 78 17.81 -0.39 9.57
CA GLY A 78 16.41 0.02 9.47
C GLY A 78 15.70 -0.61 8.27
N PHE A 79 16.31 -0.52 7.08
CA PHE A 79 15.73 -1.12 5.87
C PHE A 79 15.57 -2.65 6.00
N LYS A 80 16.57 -3.35 6.57
CA LYS A 80 16.45 -4.79 6.83
C LYS A 80 15.31 -5.11 7.78
N ALA A 81 15.13 -4.34 8.86
CA ALA A 81 14.05 -4.54 9.81
C ALA A 81 12.67 -4.38 9.15
N VAL A 82 12.52 -3.36 8.30
CA VAL A 82 11.31 -3.17 7.48
C VAL A 82 11.06 -4.38 6.57
N TYR A 83 12.08 -4.89 5.89
CA TYR A 83 11.95 -6.08 5.03
C TYR A 83 11.45 -7.30 5.81
N ARG A 84 11.95 -7.54 7.03
CA ARG A 84 11.50 -8.66 7.89
C ARG A 84 10.06 -8.52 8.34
N ILE A 85 9.68 -7.33 8.80
CA ILE A 85 8.29 -7.08 9.24
C ILE A 85 7.31 -7.22 8.07
N CYS A 86 7.64 -6.64 6.91
CA CYS A 86 6.83 -6.76 5.71
C CYS A 86 6.72 -8.22 5.23
N PHE A 87 7.79 -9.01 5.36
CA PHE A 87 7.73 -10.45 5.12
C PHE A 87 6.75 -11.14 6.07
N GLY A 88 6.82 -10.89 7.38
CA GLY A 88 5.90 -11.47 8.36
C GLY A 88 4.43 -11.16 8.05
N LEU A 89 4.15 -9.91 7.67
CA LEU A 89 2.82 -9.48 7.23
C LEU A 89 2.35 -10.20 5.95
N SER A 90 3.26 -10.34 4.97
CA SER A 90 2.98 -11.04 3.72
C SER A 90 2.72 -12.53 3.95
N ALA A 91 3.56 -13.20 4.75
CA ALA A 91 3.41 -14.60 5.10
C ALA A 91 2.09 -14.88 5.83
N PHE A 92 1.72 -14.02 6.78
CA PHE A 92 0.43 -14.11 7.48
C PHE A 92 -0.77 -14.05 6.51
N HIS A 93 -0.78 -13.06 5.60
CA HIS A 93 -1.86 -12.92 4.62
C HIS A 93 -1.84 -14.04 3.58
N PHE A 94 -0.66 -14.51 3.18
CA PHE A 94 -0.52 -15.60 2.22
C PHE A 94 -1.05 -16.93 2.80
N LEU A 95 -0.78 -17.21 4.07
CA LEU A 95 -1.35 -18.39 4.73
C LEU A 95 -2.87 -18.29 4.87
N LEU A 96 -3.39 -17.12 5.23
CA LEU A 96 -4.84 -16.89 5.24
C LEU A 96 -5.46 -17.05 3.84
N PHE A 97 -4.76 -16.59 2.79
CA PHE A 97 -5.18 -16.79 1.40
C PHE A 97 -5.28 -18.28 1.05
N ILE A 98 -4.25 -19.08 1.38
CA ILE A 98 -4.30 -20.54 1.17
C ILE A 98 -5.44 -21.17 1.97
N PHE A 99 -5.59 -20.79 3.24
CA PHE A 99 -6.61 -21.37 4.13
C PHE A 99 -8.04 -21.08 3.67
N THR A 100 -8.26 -19.89 3.10
CA THR A 100 -9.58 -19.44 2.59
C THR A 100 -9.78 -19.70 1.11
N PHE A 101 -8.86 -20.42 0.46
CA PHE A 101 -8.97 -20.77 -0.95
C PHE A 101 -10.24 -21.58 -1.22
N HIS A 102 -10.99 -21.18 -2.25
CA HIS A 102 -12.23 -21.81 -2.70
C HIS A 102 -13.37 -21.85 -1.65
N VAL A 103 -13.39 -20.91 -0.70
CA VAL A 103 -14.54 -20.72 0.20
C VAL A 103 -15.65 -19.97 -0.51
N SER A 104 -16.76 -20.65 -0.79
CA SER A 104 -17.93 -20.07 -1.50
C SER A 104 -18.98 -19.44 -0.57
N ASN A 105 -19.06 -19.90 0.68
CA ASN A 105 -20.13 -19.53 1.61
C ASN A 105 -19.59 -19.04 2.97
N SER A 106 -20.27 -18.07 3.56
CA SER A 106 -19.89 -17.44 4.84
C SER A 106 -20.22 -18.28 6.09
N ASN A 107 -20.91 -19.40 5.92
CA ASN A 107 -21.41 -20.23 7.03
C ASN A 107 -20.43 -21.36 7.45
N GLY A 108 -19.30 -21.50 6.75
CA GLY A 108 -18.30 -22.53 7.06
C GLY A 108 -17.33 -22.12 8.17
N PHE A 109 -16.72 -23.11 8.82
CA PHE A 109 -15.66 -22.90 9.81
C PHE A 109 -14.53 -21.98 9.32
N ARG A 110 -14.08 -22.17 8.07
CA ARG A 110 -13.03 -21.34 7.46
C ARG A 110 -13.45 -19.89 7.28
N ALA A 111 -14.71 -19.65 6.93
CA ALA A 111 -15.27 -18.31 6.81
C ALA A 111 -15.41 -17.63 8.18
N SER A 112 -15.77 -18.39 9.22
CA SER A 112 -15.80 -17.87 10.60
C SER A 112 -14.41 -17.46 11.07
N ILE A 113 -13.36 -18.22 10.76
CA ILE A 113 -11.98 -17.79 11.01
C ILE A 113 -11.67 -16.52 10.21
N GLN A 114 -12.04 -16.42 8.93
CA GLN A 114 -11.76 -15.22 8.12
C GLN A 114 -12.43 -13.96 8.68
N ASN A 115 -13.65 -14.06 9.20
CA ASN A 115 -14.45 -12.92 9.66
C ASN A 115 -14.33 -12.61 11.17
N GLY A 116 -13.71 -13.50 11.95
CA GLY A 116 -13.63 -13.40 13.42
C GLY A 116 -12.22 -13.60 14.00
N PHE A 117 -12.16 -13.92 15.30
CA PHE A 117 -10.94 -14.25 16.05
C PHE A 117 -9.80 -13.23 15.92
N TRP A 118 -10.14 -11.93 15.96
CA TRP A 118 -9.19 -10.85 15.69
C TRP A 118 -7.99 -10.81 16.63
N PHE A 119 -8.20 -11.04 17.93
CA PHE A 119 -7.10 -11.05 18.90
C PHE A 119 -6.08 -12.14 18.58
N PHE A 120 -6.54 -13.36 18.33
CA PHE A 120 -5.67 -14.49 18.01
C PHE A 120 -4.92 -14.26 16.69
N LYS A 121 -5.60 -13.73 15.66
CA LYS A 121 -4.96 -13.34 14.40
C LYS A 121 -3.85 -12.31 14.61
N PHE A 122 -4.10 -11.31 15.45
CA PHE A 122 -3.10 -10.28 15.75
C PHE A 122 -1.88 -10.89 16.46
N VAL A 123 -2.10 -11.78 17.44
CA VAL A 123 -1.00 -12.51 18.10
C VAL A 123 -0.21 -13.34 17.09
N ILE A 124 -0.89 -14.06 16.20
CA ILE A 124 -0.24 -14.85 15.14
C ILE A 124 0.56 -13.94 14.20
N LEU A 125 0.02 -12.80 13.79
CA LEU A 125 0.73 -11.81 12.98
C LEU A 125 2.00 -11.32 13.68
N CYS A 126 1.92 -10.98 14.97
CA CYS A 126 3.09 -10.59 15.76
C CYS A 126 4.14 -11.72 15.82
N LEU A 127 3.72 -12.98 15.93
CA LEU A 127 4.62 -14.13 15.88
C LEU A 127 5.30 -14.28 14.50
N PHE A 128 4.58 -14.10 13.40
CA PHE A 128 5.17 -14.07 12.06
C PHE A 128 6.21 -12.95 11.92
N CYS A 129 5.91 -11.75 12.42
CA CYS A 129 6.86 -10.65 12.42
C CYS A 129 8.09 -10.94 13.29
N ALA A 130 7.92 -11.52 14.49
CA ALA A 130 9.02 -11.86 15.39
C ALA A 130 9.93 -12.96 14.81
N THR A 131 9.34 -14.03 14.28
CA THR A 131 10.09 -15.14 13.66
C THR A 131 10.83 -14.69 12.39
N ALA A 132 10.33 -13.69 11.66
CA ALA A 132 11.02 -13.14 10.50
C ALA A 132 12.40 -12.56 10.84
N PHE A 133 12.64 -12.08 12.07
CA PHE A 133 13.96 -11.61 12.51
C PHE A 133 15.00 -12.72 12.70
N MET A 134 14.56 -13.97 12.78
CA MET A 134 15.44 -15.14 12.89
C MET A 134 15.91 -15.67 11.53
N LEU A 135 15.38 -15.14 10.42
CA LEU A 135 15.75 -15.59 9.08
C LEU A 135 17.20 -15.19 8.72
N PRO A 136 17.91 -16.04 7.95
CA PRO A 136 19.30 -15.78 7.57
C PRO A 136 19.44 -14.58 6.62
N LYS A 137 20.64 -13.99 6.55
CA LYS A 137 20.93 -12.79 5.73
C LYS A 137 20.65 -12.98 4.24
N GLU A 138 20.89 -14.18 3.71
CA GLU A 138 20.70 -14.51 2.29
C GLU A 138 19.24 -14.38 1.85
N PHE A 139 18.30 -14.57 2.78
CA PHE A 139 16.86 -14.42 2.50
C PHE A 139 16.50 -13.03 1.98
N ASN A 140 17.23 -11.98 2.40
CA ASN A 140 16.92 -10.62 2.00
C ASN A 140 17.05 -10.41 0.48
N LEU A 141 18.03 -11.06 -0.15
CA LEU A 141 18.23 -10.94 -1.60
C LEU A 141 17.06 -11.59 -2.36
N TYR A 142 16.65 -12.80 -1.98
CA TYR A 142 15.49 -13.46 -2.59
C TYR A 142 14.20 -12.66 -2.36
N TRP A 143 14.02 -12.13 -1.15
CA TRP A 143 12.84 -11.33 -0.82
C TRP A 143 12.80 -10.00 -1.59
N MET A 144 13.95 -9.41 -1.90
CA MET A 144 14.03 -8.22 -2.76
C MET A 144 13.44 -8.49 -4.15
N TYR A 145 13.79 -9.62 -4.79
CA TYR A 145 13.23 -9.96 -6.11
C TYR A 145 11.72 -10.21 -6.05
N VAL A 146 11.24 -10.91 -5.03
CA VAL A 146 9.79 -11.10 -4.79
C VAL A 146 9.11 -9.75 -4.57
N GLY A 147 9.73 -8.85 -3.82
CA GLY A 147 9.24 -7.50 -3.58
C GLY A 147 9.16 -6.64 -4.84
N ILE A 148 10.16 -6.73 -5.73
CA ILE A 148 10.15 -6.03 -7.02
C ILE A 148 8.98 -6.53 -7.89
N ALA A 149 8.83 -7.86 -8.02
CA ALA A 149 7.76 -8.46 -8.81
C ALA A 149 6.37 -8.13 -8.22
N GLY A 150 6.21 -8.25 -6.90
CA GLY A 150 4.98 -7.92 -6.19
C GLY A 150 4.63 -6.44 -6.27
N GLY A 151 5.63 -5.54 -6.15
CA GLY A 151 5.46 -4.10 -6.29
C GLY A 151 5.01 -3.70 -7.69
N PHE A 152 5.60 -4.31 -8.72
CA PHE A 152 5.15 -4.11 -10.11
C PHE A 152 3.69 -4.51 -10.31
N LEU A 153 3.30 -5.71 -9.84
CA LEU A 153 1.91 -6.18 -9.93
C LEU A 153 0.95 -5.27 -9.14
N PHE A 154 1.38 -4.83 -7.95
CA PHE A 154 0.58 -3.95 -7.11
C PHE A 154 0.33 -2.59 -7.76
N ILE A 155 1.33 -1.99 -8.43
CA ILE A 155 1.18 -0.75 -9.19
C ILE A 155 0.16 -0.93 -10.32
N LEU A 156 0.18 -2.06 -11.05
CA LEU A 156 -0.80 -2.34 -12.09
C LEU A 156 -2.24 -2.44 -11.54
N ILE A 157 -2.43 -3.16 -10.43
CA ILE A 157 -3.74 -3.28 -9.79
C ILE A 157 -4.22 -1.92 -9.26
N GLN A 158 -3.34 -1.15 -8.62
CA GLN A 158 -3.65 0.19 -8.14
C GLN A 158 -4.06 1.13 -9.29
N LEU A 159 -3.38 1.04 -10.44
CA LEU A 159 -3.73 1.82 -11.62
C LEU A 159 -5.15 1.51 -12.11
N ILE A 160 -5.53 0.23 -12.20
CA ILE A 160 -6.88 -0.19 -12.60
C ILE A 160 -7.91 0.38 -11.63
N PHE A 161 -7.70 0.21 -10.32
CA PHE A 161 -8.61 0.74 -9.31
C PHE A 161 -8.70 2.26 -9.31
N LEU A 162 -7.61 2.96 -9.63
CA LEU A 162 -7.62 4.42 -9.75
C LEU A 162 -8.47 4.87 -10.95
N VAL A 163 -8.39 4.19 -12.08
CA VAL A 163 -9.22 4.48 -13.26
C VAL A 163 -10.70 4.22 -12.97
N ASP A 164 -11.03 3.07 -12.39
CA ASP A 164 -12.41 2.74 -12.02
C ASP A 164 -12.97 3.73 -11.00
N PHE A 165 -12.15 4.14 -10.02
CA PHE A 165 -12.51 5.14 -9.04
C PHE A 165 -12.79 6.51 -9.68
N THR A 166 -11.93 6.97 -10.59
CA THR A 166 -12.12 8.27 -11.25
C THR A 166 -13.36 8.26 -12.16
N TYR A 167 -13.63 7.15 -12.85
CA TYR A 167 -14.86 6.98 -13.62
C TYR A 167 -16.12 7.00 -12.74
N ALA A 168 -16.14 6.20 -11.67
CA ALA A 168 -17.25 6.15 -10.73
C ALA A 168 -17.47 7.50 -10.02
N TRP A 169 -16.39 8.20 -9.66
CA TRP A 169 -16.45 9.54 -9.09
C TRP A 169 -17.06 10.53 -10.09
N ASN A 170 -16.57 10.57 -11.33
CA ASN A 170 -17.11 11.46 -12.35
C ASN A 170 -18.61 11.23 -12.57
N ILE A 171 -19.07 9.98 -12.70
CA ILE A 171 -20.50 9.69 -12.87
C ILE A 171 -21.31 10.18 -11.67
N LYS A 172 -20.86 9.83 -10.46
CA LYS A 172 -21.60 10.11 -9.23
C LYS A 172 -21.73 11.61 -8.94
N TRP A 173 -20.74 12.41 -9.34
CA TRP A 173 -20.78 13.86 -9.16
C TRP A 173 -21.49 14.55 -10.32
N SER A 174 -21.16 14.20 -11.57
CA SER A 174 -21.63 14.90 -12.75
C SER A 174 -23.09 14.59 -13.12
N TYR A 175 -23.64 13.46 -12.67
CA TYR A 175 -25.00 13.03 -13.01
C TYR A 175 -25.84 12.74 -11.76
N LYS A 176 -27.10 13.16 -11.79
CA LYS A 176 -28.11 12.75 -10.81
C LYS A 176 -28.60 11.33 -11.10
N PRO A 177 -29.24 10.65 -10.14
CA PRO A 177 -29.87 9.35 -10.38
C PRO A 177 -30.92 9.36 -11.51
N SER A 178 -31.53 10.52 -11.79
CA SER A 178 -32.47 10.71 -12.91
C SER A 178 -31.80 10.78 -14.30
N GLY A 179 -30.45 10.78 -14.36
CA GLY A 179 -29.69 10.94 -15.60
C GLY A 179 -29.43 12.39 -16.01
N GLU A 180 -30.02 13.36 -15.32
CA GLU A 180 -29.75 14.79 -15.54
C GLU A 180 -28.35 15.19 -15.08
N ILE A 181 -27.75 16.15 -15.79
CA ILE A 181 -26.47 16.75 -15.40
C ILE A 181 -26.64 17.49 -14.07
N ASN A 182 -25.83 17.12 -13.09
CA ASN A 182 -25.65 17.87 -11.85
C ASN A 182 -24.58 18.94 -12.08
N THR A 183 -25.00 20.16 -12.43
CA THR A 183 -24.11 21.27 -12.79
C THR A 183 -23.06 21.58 -11.71
N CYS A 184 -23.45 21.54 -10.43
CA CYS A 184 -22.53 21.77 -9.32
C CYS A 184 -21.47 20.66 -9.21
N GLY A 185 -21.88 19.40 -9.34
CA GLY A 185 -20.95 18.27 -9.29
C GLY A 185 -20.04 18.20 -10.52
N ALA A 186 -20.56 18.48 -11.71
CA ALA A 186 -19.77 18.57 -12.93
C ALA A 186 -18.74 19.71 -12.87
N ALA A 187 -19.13 20.89 -12.38
CA ALA A 187 -18.20 21.99 -12.13
C ALA A 187 -17.13 21.61 -11.10
N GLY A 188 -17.52 20.92 -10.02
CA GLY A 188 -16.60 20.38 -9.02
C GLY A 188 -15.57 19.41 -9.62
N THR A 189 -16.01 18.48 -10.48
CA THR A 189 -15.12 17.55 -11.17
C THR A 189 -14.13 18.25 -12.10
N ILE A 190 -14.57 19.28 -12.84
CA ILE A 190 -13.68 20.08 -13.69
C ILE A 190 -12.64 20.81 -12.83
N ILE A 191 -13.04 21.43 -11.73
CA ILE A 191 -12.12 22.11 -10.80
C ILE A 191 -11.07 21.13 -10.25
N CYS A 192 -11.49 19.94 -9.81
CA CYS A 192 -10.55 18.90 -9.36
C CYS A 192 -9.57 18.50 -10.48
N GLY A 193 -10.07 18.33 -11.72
CA GLY A 193 -9.23 18.04 -12.88
C GLY A 193 -8.18 19.13 -13.13
N LEU A 194 -8.58 20.40 -13.13
CA LEU A 194 -7.68 21.54 -13.28
C LEU A 194 -6.61 21.58 -12.17
N LEU A 195 -7.01 21.33 -10.92
CA LEU A 195 -6.06 21.25 -9.80
C LEU A 195 -5.05 20.13 -9.99
N PHE A 196 -5.47 18.94 -10.42
CA PHE A 196 -4.55 17.83 -10.69
C PHE A 196 -3.58 18.14 -11.84
N TYR A 197 -4.05 18.82 -12.90
CA TYR A 197 -3.17 19.31 -13.96
C TYR A 197 -2.12 20.31 -13.45
N LEU A 198 -2.53 21.27 -12.63
CA LEU A 198 -1.61 22.24 -12.03
C LEU A 198 -0.56 21.56 -11.16
N VAL A 199 -0.96 20.60 -10.32
CA VAL A 199 -0.04 19.80 -9.49
C VAL A 199 0.91 18.98 -10.37
N ALA A 200 0.42 18.36 -11.45
CA ALA A 200 1.25 17.60 -12.36
C ALA A 200 2.30 18.47 -13.07
N ILE A 201 1.90 19.64 -13.59
CA ILE A 201 2.82 20.61 -14.20
C ILE A 201 3.85 21.10 -13.18
N GLY A 202 3.42 21.46 -11.97
CA GLY A 202 4.31 21.87 -10.89
C GLY A 202 5.31 20.76 -10.52
N GLY A 203 4.85 19.51 -10.45
CA GLY A 203 5.70 18.34 -10.20
C GLY A 203 6.73 18.10 -11.32
N ILE A 204 6.33 18.25 -12.59
CA ILE A 204 7.24 18.15 -13.73
C ILE A 204 8.33 19.23 -13.65
N VAL A 205 7.94 20.50 -13.40
CA VAL A 205 8.90 21.61 -13.26
C VAL A 205 9.86 21.35 -12.09
N TRP A 206 9.34 20.88 -10.95
CA TRP A 206 10.15 20.55 -9.78
C TRP A 206 11.14 19.41 -10.07
N LEU A 207 10.73 18.37 -10.81
CA LEU A 207 11.61 17.27 -11.23
C LEU A 207 12.71 17.77 -12.18
N PHE A 208 12.37 18.59 -13.18
CA PHE A 208 13.37 19.17 -14.07
C PHE A 208 14.38 20.04 -13.33
N TYR A 209 13.93 20.89 -12.40
CA TYR A 209 14.80 21.80 -11.66
C TYR A 209 15.79 21.06 -10.75
N ASN A 210 15.33 20.03 -10.02
CA ASN A 210 16.15 19.34 -9.02
C ASN A 210 16.96 18.17 -9.60
N TYR A 211 16.40 17.41 -10.56
CA TYR A 211 16.99 16.14 -11.02
C TYR A 211 17.63 16.22 -12.41
N THR A 212 17.66 17.40 -13.03
CA THR A 212 18.37 17.63 -14.29
C THR A 212 19.35 18.80 -14.21
N ARG A 213 20.39 18.77 -15.04
CA ARG A 213 21.39 19.84 -15.17
C ARG A 213 21.57 20.15 -16.65
N ILE A 214 21.91 21.39 -17.02
CA ILE A 214 22.13 21.78 -18.42
C ILE A 214 23.16 20.84 -19.06
N ASN A 215 24.31 20.66 -18.39
CA ASN A 215 25.36 19.73 -18.79
C ASN A 215 25.32 18.49 -17.87
N GLY A 216 24.81 17.36 -18.37
CA GLY A 216 24.73 16.08 -17.64
C GLY A 216 23.32 15.58 -17.31
N CYS A 217 23.26 14.46 -16.56
CA CYS A 217 22.02 13.78 -16.14
C CYS A 217 21.06 13.42 -17.30
N ASN A 218 21.61 12.92 -18.41
CA ASN A 218 20.85 12.62 -19.62
C ASN A 218 19.79 11.53 -19.41
N ILE A 219 20.02 10.57 -18.52
CA ILE A 219 19.05 9.51 -18.19
C ILE A 219 17.78 10.12 -17.57
N ASN A 220 17.94 10.98 -16.55
CA ASN A 220 16.81 11.63 -15.89
C ASN A 220 16.05 12.52 -16.88
N LYS A 221 16.76 13.30 -17.71
CA LYS A 221 16.13 14.11 -18.77
C LYS A 221 15.28 13.25 -19.70
N THR A 222 15.85 12.16 -20.20
CA THR A 222 15.18 11.25 -21.14
C THR A 222 13.94 10.63 -20.49
N PHE A 223 14.05 10.16 -19.25
CA PHE A 223 12.92 9.54 -18.54
C PHE A 223 11.78 10.54 -18.30
N ILE A 224 12.08 11.75 -17.85
CA ILE A 224 11.07 12.78 -17.64
C ILE A 224 10.41 13.16 -18.97
N SER A 225 11.20 13.41 -20.02
CA SER A 225 10.68 13.78 -21.35
C SER A 225 9.77 12.71 -21.96
N ILE A 226 10.13 11.42 -21.84
CA ILE A 226 9.28 10.32 -22.34
C ILE A 226 7.96 10.28 -21.59
N ASN A 227 7.98 10.38 -20.26
CA ASN A 227 6.75 10.36 -19.45
C ASN A 227 5.83 11.56 -19.77
N VAL A 228 6.39 12.77 -19.90
CA VAL A 228 5.61 13.95 -20.32
C VAL A 228 5.01 13.75 -21.71
N GLY A 229 5.79 13.23 -22.66
CA GLY A 229 5.31 12.90 -24.00
C GLY A 229 4.15 11.90 -23.99
N LEU A 230 4.27 10.83 -23.21
CA LEU A 230 3.21 9.82 -23.04
C LEU A 230 1.95 10.42 -22.41
N CYS A 231 2.08 11.26 -21.38
CA CYS A 231 0.94 11.96 -20.77
C CYS A 231 0.23 12.87 -21.78
N LEU A 232 0.97 13.64 -22.59
CA LEU A 232 0.37 14.49 -23.63
C LEU A 232 -0.34 13.66 -24.69
N LEU A 233 0.28 12.55 -25.14
CA LEU A 233 -0.32 11.64 -26.10
C LEU A 233 -1.63 11.04 -25.59
N LEU A 234 -1.67 10.57 -24.33
CA LEU A 234 -2.87 10.02 -23.72
C LEU A 234 -4.00 11.07 -23.62
N ASN A 235 -3.66 12.33 -23.32
CA ASN A 235 -4.64 13.41 -23.32
C ASN A 235 -5.24 13.67 -24.69
N VAL A 236 -4.41 13.73 -25.73
CA VAL A 236 -4.87 13.89 -27.12
C VAL A 236 -5.77 12.73 -27.53
N VAL A 237 -5.36 11.49 -27.27
CA VAL A 237 -6.16 10.29 -27.59
C VAL A 237 -7.51 10.34 -26.87
N THR A 238 -7.54 10.71 -25.59
CA THR A 238 -8.78 10.79 -24.80
C THR A 238 -9.72 11.86 -25.33
N LEU A 239 -9.19 13.04 -25.72
CA LEU A 239 -9.99 14.12 -26.31
C LEU A 239 -10.59 13.73 -27.66
N ILE A 240 -9.81 13.07 -28.53
CA ILE A 240 -10.28 12.60 -29.84
C ILE A 240 -11.39 11.56 -29.68
N LEU A 241 -11.20 10.58 -28.78
CA LEU A 241 -12.21 9.56 -28.50
C LEU A 241 -13.49 10.16 -27.91
N CYS A 242 -13.37 11.23 -27.14
CA CYS A 242 -14.50 11.97 -26.60
C CYS A 242 -15.24 12.76 -27.69
N SER A 243 -14.52 13.45 -28.60
CA SER A 243 -15.15 14.21 -29.69
C SER A 243 -15.80 13.33 -30.76
N SER A 244 -15.44 12.05 -30.81
CA SER A 244 -16.00 11.08 -31.75
C SER A 244 -17.32 10.43 -31.27
N LYS A 245 -17.77 10.71 -30.04
CA LYS A 245 -19.04 10.23 -29.48
C LYS A 245 -20.05 11.37 -29.40
#